data_AF-A0AB34GRY9-F1
#
_entry.id   AF-A0AB34GRY9-F1
#
_cell.length_a   1.000
_cell.length_b   1.000
_cell.length_c   1.000
_cell.angle_alpha   90.00
_cell.angle_beta   90.00
_cell.angle_gamma   90.00
#
_symmetry.space_group_name_H-M   'P 1'
#
loop_
_entity.id
_entity.type
_entity.pdbx_description
1 polymer ?
#
loop_
_entity_poly.entity_id
_entity_poly.type
_entity_poly.pdbx_seq_one_letter_code
_entity_poly.pdbx_strand_id
1 'polypeptide(L)'
;MVLYSPDPKQTSFTDIRDPSLKLAEFKLENIISTLKMSTDDSTFSSFSLKNCILDDKRPHVKKATPRMIGLTVGFDKKDMMDIRYRRVRDGWVADLVLQEMYICASVEFLLTVANVFLEAYTTGTAVETSVQTWPAKEEVLVQQSEKWEINIIIKNPEIVFVADMTRNDAPALVITTQCEICWQGDFENNTMTAAIKDLQVRACPFLPVKRKGKITTVSLLFT
;
A
#
# COMPACT_ATOMS: atom_id res chain seq x y z
N MET A 1 -15.27 -11.03 -9.07
CA MET A 1 -15.09 -9.61 -8.71
C MET A 1 -15.75 -8.77 -9.78
N VAL A 2 -16.96 -8.28 -9.53
CA VAL A 2 -17.63 -7.34 -10.44
C VAL A 2 -16.97 -5.99 -10.22
N LEU A 3 -16.11 -5.54 -11.14
CA LEU A 3 -15.73 -4.13 -11.18
C LEU A 3 -17.03 -3.33 -11.34
N TYR A 4 -17.25 -2.35 -10.46
CA TYR A 4 -18.43 -1.47 -10.51
C TYR A 4 -18.63 -0.96 -11.94
N SER A 5 -19.57 -1.59 -12.62
CA SER A 5 -19.99 -1.29 -13.98
C SER A 5 -21.49 -1.04 -13.89
N PRO A 6 -21.98 0.13 -14.31
CA PRO A 6 -23.41 0.40 -14.28
C PRO A 6 -24.18 -0.64 -15.11
N ASP A 7 -25.42 -0.91 -14.72
CA ASP A 7 -26.32 -1.89 -15.33
C ASP A 7 -26.36 -1.72 -16.86
N PRO A 8 -26.07 -2.77 -17.67
CA PRO A 8 -26.04 -2.68 -19.13
C PRO A 8 -27.37 -2.24 -19.77
N LYS A 9 -28.47 -2.20 -19.02
CA LYS A 9 -29.77 -1.70 -19.49
C LYS A 9 -29.94 -0.18 -19.37
N GLN A 10 -29.04 0.51 -18.68
CA GLN A 10 -29.02 1.97 -18.60
C GLN A 10 -27.67 2.51 -19.08
N THR A 11 -27.74 3.31 -20.14
CA THR A 11 -26.71 4.20 -20.70
C THR A 11 -25.90 3.64 -21.89
N SER A 12 -26.12 4.29 -23.03
CA SER A 12 -25.10 4.50 -24.05
C SER A 12 -23.78 4.88 -23.38
N PHE A 13 -22.72 4.12 -23.62
CA PHE A 13 -21.35 4.44 -23.21
C PHE A 13 -20.95 5.82 -23.72
N THR A 14 -21.28 6.86 -22.96
CA THR A 14 -20.53 8.10 -22.98
C THR A 14 -19.48 7.90 -21.90
N ASP A 15 -18.22 7.81 -22.31
CA ASP A 15 -17.05 7.65 -21.44
C ASP A 15 -16.77 8.92 -20.62
N ILE A 16 -17.83 9.56 -20.15
CA ILE A 16 -17.84 10.80 -19.39
C ILE A 16 -18.26 10.41 -17.98
N ARG A 17 -17.31 9.86 -17.24
CA ARG A 17 -17.42 9.74 -15.78
C ARG A 17 -17.60 11.15 -15.23
N ASP A 18 -18.65 11.38 -14.44
CA ASP A 18 -18.87 12.68 -13.80
C ASP A 18 -17.66 13.02 -12.91
N PRO A 19 -16.90 14.09 -13.21
CA PRO A 19 -15.77 14.52 -12.40
C PRO A 19 -16.14 14.84 -10.94
N SER A 20 -17.41 15.14 -10.67
CA SER A 20 -17.93 15.40 -9.33
C SER A 20 -17.93 14.15 -8.43
N LEU A 21 -17.98 12.96 -9.04
CA LEU A 21 -18.00 11.67 -8.34
C LEU A 21 -16.59 11.08 -8.14
N LYS A 22 -15.53 11.83 -8.46
CA LYS A 22 -14.15 11.36 -8.29
C LYS A 22 -13.81 11.24 -6.81
N LEU A 23 -13.72 10.00 -6.33
CA LEU A 23 -13.37 9.68 -4.94
C LEU A 23 -11.89 9.96 -4.64
N ALA A 24 -10.99 9.48 -5.49
CA ALA A 24 -9.56 9.57 -5.28
C ALA A 24 -8.79 9.65 -6.59
N GLU A 25 -7.52 9.99 -6.50
CA GLU A 25 -6.55 9.88 -7.58
C GLU A 25 -5.32 9.13 -7.09
N PHE A 26 -4.94 8.10 -7.84
CA PHE A 26 -3.74 7.33 -7.59
C PHE A 26 -2.72 7.60 -8.71
N LYS A 27 -1.48 7.89 -8.35
CA LYS A 27 -0.39 8.22 -9.27
C LYS A 27 0.90 7.55 -8.80
N LEU A 28 1.65 7.03 -9.74
CA LEU A 28 3.02 6.55 -9.53
C LEU A 28 3.95 7.50 -10.27
N GLU A 29 4.97 8.02 -9.59
CA GLU A 29 5.95 8.93 -10.20
C GLU A 29 7.31 8.25 -10.27
N ASN A 30 7.94 8.36 -11.45
CA ASN A 30 9.27 7.88 -11.78
C ASN A 30 9.51 6.42 -11.35
N ILE A 31 9.04 5.52 -12.20
CA ILE A 31 9.30 4.09 -12.10
C ILE A 31 10.54 3.76 -12.91
N ILE A 32 11.51 3.10 -12.29
CA ILE A 32 12.68 2.55 -12.95
C ILE A 32 12.64 1.03 -12.77
N SER A 33 12.56 0.30 -13.87
CA SER A 33 12.66 -1.16 -13.85
C SER A 33 13.88 -1.59 -14.66
N THR A 34 14.65 -2.54 -14.15
CA THR A 34 15.83 -3.08 -14.82
C THR A 34 15.79 -4.59 -14.71
N LEU A 35 15.99 -5.27 -15.84
CA LEU A 35 16.11 -6.72 -15.92
C LEU A 35 17.46 -7.05 -16.55
N LYS A 36 18.21 -7.93 -15.92
CA LYS A 36 19.48 -8.46 -16.42
C LYS A 36 19.39 -9.98 -16.40
N MET A 37 19.57 -10.57 -17.56
CA MET A 37 19.66 -12.01 -17.76
C MET A 37 21.05 -12.30 -18.31
N SER A 38 21.75 -13.18 -17.63
CA SER A 38 23.10 -13.61 -18.01
C SER A 38 23.04 -14.95 -18.75
N THR A 39 24.12 -15.30 -19.46
CA THR A 39 24.22 -16.58 -20.19
C THR A 39 24.38 -17.80 -19.28
N ASP A 40 24.60 -17.60 -17.98
CA ASP A 40 24.65 -18.64 -16.95
C ASP A 40 23.29 -18.82 -16.23
N ASP A 41 22.20 -18.41 -16.88
CA ASP A 41 20.81 -18.39 -16.38
C ASP A 41 20.59 -17.57 -15.10
N SER A 42 21.59 -16.81 -14.63
CA SER A 42 21.40 -15.87 -13.53
C SER A 42 20.51 -14.71 -13.97
N THR A 43 19.52 -14.40 -13.11
CA THR A 43 18.55 -13.33 -13.35
C THR A 43 18.61 -12.33 -12.20
N PHE A 44 18.79 -11.06 -12.55
CA PHE A 44 18.65 -9.92 -11.65
C PHE A 44 17.53 -9.03 -12.15
N SER A 45 16.59 -8.69 -11.28
CA SER A 45 15.55 -7.71 -11.56
C SER A 45 15.57 -6.64 -10.46
N SER A 46 15.38 -5.39 -10.83
CA SER A 46 15.18 -4.32 -9.86
C SER A 46 14.04 -3.41 -10.29
N PHE A 47 13.26 -2.97 -9.31
CA PHE A 47 12.17 -2.04 -9.49
C PHE A 47 12.31 -0.94 -8.43
N SER A 48 12.53 0.30 -8.86
CA SER A 48 12.52 1.46 -8.00
C SER A 48 11.33 2.35 -8.37
N LEU A 49 10.65 2.87 -7.35
CA LEU A 49 9.56 3.81 -7.46
C LEU A 49 9.90 5.03 -6.60
N LYS A 50 9.99 6.19 -7.25
CA LYS A 50 10.30 7.42 -6.55
C LYS A 50 9.19 7.83 -5.59
N ASN A 51 7.93 7.81 -6.05
CA ASN A 51 6.81 8.29 -5.25
C ASN A 51 5.51 7.57 -5.62
N CYS A 52 4.74 7.19 -4.61
CA CYS A 52 3.38 6.68 -4.74
C CYS A 52 2.43 7.71 -4.13
N ILE A 53 1.52 8.26 -4.94
CA ILE A 53 0.59 9.30 -4.53
C ILE A 53 -0.83 8.75 -4.53
N LEU A 54 -1.51 8.86 -3.41
CA LEU A 54 -2.96 8.75 -3.31
C LEU A 54 -3.49 10.07 -2.76
N ASP A 55 -4.37 10.74 -3.51
CA ASP A 55 -5.08 11.95 -3.06
C ASP A 55 -6.58 11.66 -2.95
N ASP A 56 -7.20 12.06 -1.84
CA ASP A 56 -8.65 12.17 -1.71
C ASP A 56 -9.14 13.35 -2.55
N LYS A 57 -10.06 13.10 -3.49
CA LYS A 57 -10.58 14.11 -4.42
C LYS A 57 -12.00 14.56 -4.07
N ARG A 58 -12.56 14.10 -2.95
CA ARG A 58 -13.89 14.53 -2.50
C ARG A 58 -13.90 16.06 -2.28
N PRO A 59 -14.92 16.79 -2.77
CA PRO A 59 -14.88 18.25 -2.86
C PRO A 59 -14.61 18.99 -1.54
N HIS A 60 -15.02 18.44 -0.40
CA HIS A 60 -14.92 19.06 0.93
C HIS A 60 -13.53 18.91 1.59
N VAL A 61 -12.65 18.05 1.08
CA VAL A 61 -11.34 17.70 1.68
C VAL A 61 -10.24 18.75 1.43
N LYS A 62 -10.52 19.79 0.65
CA LYS A 62 -9.54 20.81 0.20
C LYS A 62 -8.94 21.71 1.30
N LYS A 63 -9.40 21.62 2.56
CA LYS A 63 -9.10 22.60 3.61
C LYS A 63 -7.75 22.41 4.32
N ALA A 64 -7.23 21.18 4.43
CA ALA A 64 -5.93 20.91 5.07
C ALA A 64 -4.92 20.30 4.09
N THR A 65 -5.12 19.05 3.68
CA THR A 65 -4.35 18.39 2.63
C THR A 65 -5.15 17.19 2.11
N PRO A 66 -5.25 16.96 0.80
CA PRO A 66 -5.91 15.78 0.24
C PRO A 66 -5.02 14.53 0.24
N ARG A 67 -3.72 14.66 0.57
CA ARG A 67 -2.74 13.59 0.43
C ARG A 67 -2.99 12.47 1.45
N MET A 68 -3.21 11.26 0.94
CA MET A 68 -3.44 10.02 1.70
C MET A 68 -2.22 9.10 1.69
N ILE A 69 -1.52 8.98 0.56
CA ILE A 69 -0.24 8.24 0.46
C ILE A 69 0.72 9.12 -0.32
N GLY A 70 1.97 9.22 0.13
CA GLY A 70 2.98 10.05 -0.52
C GLY A 70 4.36 9.83 0.05
N LEU A 71 5.38 10.32 -0.63
CA LEU A 71 6.70 10.50 -0.03
C LEU A 71 6.61 11.62 1.00
N THR A 72 7.22 11.42 2.16
CA THR A 72 7.30 12.43 3.23
C THR A 72 7.99 13.69 2.69
N VAL A 73 7.40 14.85 2.98
CA VAL A 73 7.89 16.14 2.51
C VAL A 73 9.34 16.37 2.95
N GLY A 74 10.20 16.77 2.01
CA GLY A 74 11.63 17.02 2.26
C GLY A 74 12.55 15.86 1.90
N PHE A 75 12.01 14.73 1.44
CA PHE A 75 12.79 13.56 1.03
C PHE A 75 12.82 13.31 -0.48
N ASP A 76 12.56 14.32 -1.32
CA ASP A 76 12.40 14.22 -2.79
C ASP A 76 13.60 13.67 -3.59
N LYS A 77 14.74 13.48 -2.92
CA LYS A 77 15.96 12.89 -3.47
C LYS A 77 16.06 11.37 -3.24
N LYS A 78 15.18 10.80 -2.41
CA LYS A 78 15.11 9.38 -2.13
C LYS A 78 14.03 8.72 -2.98
N ASP A 79 14.24 7.46 -3.29
CA ASP A 79 13.17 6.61 -3.79
C ASP A 79 12.35 6.09 -2.61
N MET A 80 11.02 6.17 -2.72
CA MET A 80 10.09 5.67 -1.72
C MET A 80 10.20 4.15 -1.56
N MET A 81 10.37 3.45 -2.68
CA MET A 81 10.37 2.00 -2.75
C MET A 81 11.48 1.53 -3.69
N ASP A 82 12.29 0.58 -3.24
CA ASP A 82 13.27 -0.13 -4.04
C ASP A 82 13.12 -1.64 -3.81
N ILE A 83 13.00 -2.39 -4.89
CA ILE A 83 12.86 -3.84 -4.90
C ILE A 83 14.00 -4.40 -5.74
N ARG A 84 14.71 -5.39 -5.20
CA ARG A 84 15.78 -6.08 -5.93
C ARG A 84 15.58 -7.57 -5.77
N TYR A 85 15.42 -8.25 -6.89
CA TYR A 85 15.31 -9.70 -6.99
C TYR A 85 16.57 -10.27 -7.64
N ARG A 86 17.07 -11.36 -7.08
CA ARG A 86 18.18 -12.14 -7.65
C ARG A 86 17.86 -13.63 -7.57
N ARG A 87 17.98 -14.29 -8.71
CA ARG A 87 18.09 -15.75 -8.75
C ARG A 87 19.53 -16.15 -8.41
N VAL A 88 19.67 -17.04 -7.44
CA VAL A 88 20.93 -17.65 -7.01
C VAL A 88 20.88 -19.15 -7.34
N ARG A 89 22.01 -19.87 -7.22
CA ARG A 89 22.12 -21.26 -7.69
C ARG A 89 21.03 -22.21 -7.17
N ASP A 90 20.66 -22.09 -5.89
CA ASP A 90 19.71 -23.00 -5.23
C ASP A 90 18.43 -22.29 -4.76
N GLY A 91 18.10 -21.13 -5.35
CA GLY A 91 16.99 -20.33 -4.85
C GLY A 91 16.94 -18.89 -5.36
N TRP A 92 16.27 -18.03 -4.61
CA TRP A 92 16.21 -16.61 -4.93
C TRP A 92 16.18 -15.73 -3.67
N VAL A 93 16.63 -14.49 -3.83
CA VAL A 93 16.61 -13.48 -2.77
C VAL A 93 15.90 -12.23 -3.29
N ALA A 94 14.97 -11.69 -2.51
CA ALA A 94 14.34 -10.41 -2.76
C ALA A 94 14.59 -9.43 -1.60
N ASP A 95 15.17 -8.28 -1.90
CA ASP A 95 15.28 -7.17 -0.97
C ASP A 95 14.21 -6.13 -1.32
N LEU A 96 13.43 -5.69 -0.33
CA LEU A 96 12.47 -4.60 -0.41
C LEU A 96 12.84 -3.52 0.59
N VAL A 97 13.06 -2.30 0.13
CA VAL A 97 13.22 -1.12 0.96
C VAL A 97 12.03 -0.20 0.75
N LEU A 98 11.33 0.11 1.84
CA LEU A 98 10.29 1.12 1.92
C LEU A 98 10.78 2.24 2.83
N GLN A 99 10.78 3.48 2.39
CA GLN A 99 11.34 4.56 3.20
C GLN A 99 10.63 5.89 3.01
N GLU A 100 10.64 6.67 4.08
CA GLU A 100 10.08 8.04 4.11
C GLU A 100 8.66 8.08 3.53
N MET A 101 7.86 7.08 3.88
CA MET A 101 6.48 6.97 3.41
C MET A 101 5.56 7.75 4.34
N TYR A 102 4.72 8.61 3.79
CA TYR A 102 3.61 9.23 4.48
C TYR A 102 2.33 8.48 4.13
N ILE A 103 1.63 7.98 5.15
CA ILE A 103 0.34 7.32 5.02
C ILE A 103 -0.65 8.00 5.96
N CYS A 104 -1.65 8.67 5.42
CA CYS A 104 -2.75 9.24 6.17
C CYS A 104 -3.97 8.34 6.05
N ALA A 105 -4.38 7.76 7.17
CA ALA A 105 -5.60 6.98 7.34
C ALA A 105 -6.71 7.91 7.86
N SER A 106 -7.51 8.45 6.94
CA SER A 106 -8.72 9.20 7.23
C SER A 106 -9.90 8.27 7.42
N VAL A 107 -10.53 8.35 8.59
CA VAL A 107 -11.69 7.52 8.94
C VAL A 107 -12.80 7.70 7.91
N GLU A 108 -13.09 8.93 7.52
CA GLU A 108 -14.15 9.25 6.57
C GLU A 108 -13.88 8.66 5.17
N PHE A 109 -12.62 8.73 4.70
CA PHE A 109 -12.24 8.17 3.41
C PHE A 109 -12.34 6.64 3.43
N LEU A 110 -11.79 6.00 4.47
CA LEU A 110 -11.80 4.55 4.61
C LEU A 110 -13.23 3.99 4.69
N LEU A 111 -14.12 4.67 5.41
CA LEU A 111 -15.55 4.31 5.45
C LEU A 111 -16.22 4.45 4.08
N THR A 112 -15.93 5.52 3.34
CA THR A 112 -16.48 5.72 2.00
C THR A 112 -16.03 4.60 1.06
N VAL A 113 -14.74 4.27 1.04
CA VAL A 113 -14.19 3.16 0.24
C VAL A 113 -14.81 1.82 0.66
N ALA A 114 -14.91 1.56 1.97
CA ALA A 114 -15.51 0.33 2.49
C ALA A 114 -16.97 0.18 2.04
N ASN A 115 -17.77 1.25 2.09
CA ASN A 115 -19.16 1.22 1.64
C ASN A 115 -19.26 0.88 0.15
N VAL A 116 -18.41 1.44 -0.71
CA VAL A 116 -18.37 1.11 -2.15
C VAL A 116 -18.19 -0.40 -2.36
N PHE A 117 -17.26 -1.02 -1.63
CA PHE A 117 -17.04 -2.46 -1.74
C PHE A 117 -18.16 -3.29 -1.15
N LEU A 118 -18.75 -2.87 -0.03
CA LEU A 118 -19.87 -3.57 0.60
C LEU A 118 -21.13 -3.53 -0.30
N GLU A 119 -21.43 -2.37 -0.89
CA GLU A 119 -22.52 -2.21 -1.85
C GLU A 119 -22.31 -3.07 -3.09
N ALA A 120 -21.08 -3.11 -3.62
CA ALA A 120 -20.74 -3.97 -4.75
C ALA A 120 -20.86 -5.47 -4.38
N TYR A 121 -20.46 -5.86 -3.16
CA TYR A 121 -20.57 -7.24 -2.68
C TYR A 121 -22.04 -7.67 -2.56
N THR A 122 -22.86 -6.88 -1.88
CA THR A 122 -24.30 -7.17 -1.70
C THR A 122 -25.07 -7.19 -3.02
N THR A 123 -24.71 -6.32 -3.97
CA THR A 123 -25.30 -6.30 -5.32
C THR A 123 -24.83 -7.49 -6.17
N GLY A 124 -23.57 -7.92 -6.03
CA GLY A 124 -23.01 -9.09 -6.70
C GLY A 124 -23.66 -10.41 -6.26
N THR A 125 -24.00 -10.54 -4.98
CA THR A 125 -24.70 -11.73 -4.46
C THR A 125 -26.13 -11.90 -4.98
N ALA A 126 -26.73 -10.87 -5.60
CA ALA A 126 -28.07 -10.98 -6.21
C ALA A 126 -28.04 -11.58 -7.64
N VAL A 127 -26.86 -11.79 -8.25
CA VAL A 127 -26.72 -12.15 -9.68
C VAL A 127 -26.05 -13.53 -9.90
N GLU A 128 -25.71 -14.29 -8.86
CA GLU A 128 -25.02 -15.58 -9.03
C GLU A 128 -25.96 -16.80 -9.06
N THR A 129 -26.62 -17.04 -10.20
CA THR A 129 -26.98 -18.40 -10.64
C THR A 129 -26.42 -18.64 -12.03
N SER A 130 -25.12 -18.93 -12.12
CA SER A 130 -24.46 -19.82 -13.10
C SER A 130 -23.02 -19.38 -13.30
N VAL A 131 -22.09 -20.08 -12.67
CA VAL A 131 -20.69 -20.09 -13.12
C VAL A 131 -20.35 -21.52 -13.48
N GLN A 132 -20.15 -21.75 -14.78
CA GLN A 132 -19.71 -23.03 -15.33
C GLN A 132 -18.29 -23.31 -14.86
N THR A 133 -18.11 -24.47 -14.23
CA THR A 133 -16.83 -25.02 -13.80
C THR A 133 -15.93 -25.27 -15.02
N TRP A 134 -14.81 -24.55 -15.12
CA TRP A 134 -13.72 -24.89 -16.03
C TRP A 134 -12.81 -25.93 -15.36
N PRO A 135 -12.45 -27.05 -16.03
CA PRO A 135 -11.55 -28.03 -15.46
C PRO A 135 -10.10 -27.50 -15.56
N ALA A 136 -9.47 -27.27 -14.41
CA ALA A 136 -8.04 -27.04 -14.32
C ALA A 136 -7.31 -28.36 -14.61
N LYS A 137 -6.51 -28.39 -15.68
CA LYS A 137 -5.52 -29.45 -15.89
C LYS A 137 -4.42 -29.28 -14.84
N GLU A 138 -4.28 -30.24 -13.95
CA GLU A 138 -3.09 -30.40 -13.12
C GLU A 138 -1.92 -30.84 -13.99
N GLU A 139 -1.07 -29.89 -14.36
CA GLU A 139 0.30 -30.21 -14.74
C GLU A 139 1.12 -30.32 -13.45
N VAL A 140 1.46 -31.55 -13.08
CA VAL A 140 2.42 -31.85 -12.01
C VAL A 140 3.80 -31.40 -12.49
N LEU A 141 4.11 -30.14 -12.25
CA LEU A 141 5.46 -29.62 -12.43
C LEU A 141 6.32 -30.20 -11.30
N VAL A 142 7.38 -30.92 -11.67
CA VAL A 142 8.36 -31.48 -10.73
C VAL A 142 8.95 -30.32 -9.93
N GLN A 143 8.43 -30.07 -8.73
CA GLN A 143 8.85 -28.98 -7.87
C GLN A 143 10.25 -29.28 -7.32
N GLN A 144 11.26 -28.64 -7.90
CA GLN A 144 12.54 -28.49 -7.20
C GLN A 144 12.31 -27.63 -5.95
N SER A 145 12.83 -28.09 -4.81
CA SER A 145 12.82 -27.33 -3.56
C SER A 145 13.73 -26.11 -3.70
N GLU A 146 13.18 -25.01 -4.21
CA GLU A 146 13.90 -23.73 -4.32
C GLU A 146 13.87 -23.03 -2.96
N LYS A 147 15.05 -22.69 -2.44
CA LYS A 147 15.17 -21.83 -1.26
C LYS A 147 14.78 -20.41 -1.63
N TRP A 148 14.23 -19.69 -0.67
CA TRP A 148 13.88 -18.29 -0.87
C TRP A 148 14.15 -17.47 0.37
N GLU A 149 14.51 -16.20 0.16
CA GLU A 149 14.77 -15.22 1.21
C GLU A 149 14.20 -13.87 0.78
N ILE A 150 13.43 -13.26 1.67
CA ILE A 150 12.82 -11.94 1.50
C ILE A 150 13.27 -11.07 2.66
N ASN A 151 14.01 -10.01 2.35
CA ASN A 151 14.45 -9.01 3.29
C ASN A 151 13.64 -7.73 3.09
N ILE A 152 12.90 -7.29 4.10
CA ILE A 152 12.10 -6.07 4.04
C ILE A 152 12.63 -5.08 5.07
N ILE A 153 12.96 -3.87 4.62
CA ILE A 153 13.36 -2.77 5.49
C ILE A 153 12.38 -1.62 5.32
N ILE A 154 11.70 -1.24 6.40
CA ILE A 154 10.79 -0.10 6.45
C ILE A 154 11.45 0.99 7.29
N LYS A 155 11.81 2.12 6.68
CA LYS A 155 12.52 3.23 7.33
C LYS A 155 11.64 4.46 7.45
N ASN A 156 11.39 4.89 8.69
CA ASN A 156 10.70 6.13 8.99
C ASN A 156 9.37 6.32 8.24
N PRO A 157 8.43 5.33 8.25
CA PRO A 157 7.08 5.62 7.80
C PRO A 157 6.45 6.62 8.78
N GLU A 158 5.73 7.62 8.28
CA GLU A 158 4.84 8.48 9.05
C GLU A 158 3.40 8.04 8.76
N ILE A 159 2.85 7.24 9.68
CA ILE A 159 1.46 6.75 9.59
C ILE A 159 0.59 7.64 10.47
N VAL A 160 -0.38 8.33 9.87
CA VAL A 160 -1.23 9.33 10.50
C VAL A 160 -2.67 8.87 10.49
N PHE A 161 -3.24 8.53 11.64
CA PHE A 161 -4.67 8.32 11.79
C PHE A 161 -5.31 9.67 12.12
N VAL A 162 -6.20 10.16 11.26
CA VAL A 162 -6.84 11.47 11.42
C VAL A 162 -8.35 11.32 11.45
N ALA A 163 -8.98 12.01 12.40
CA ALA A 163 -10.44 12.00 12.54
C ALA A 163 -11.15 12.77 11.41
N ASP A 164 -10.57 13.90 10.98
CA ASP A 164 -11.16 14.79 9.98
C ASP A 164 -10.06 15.51 9.18
N MET A 165 -9.92 15.19 7.89
CA MET A 165 -8.94 15.84 7.00
C MET A 165 -9.36 17.26 6.57
N THR A 166 -10.60 17.67 6.81
CA THR A 166 -11.08 19.01 6.46
C THR A 166 -10.68 20.06 7.50
N ARG A 167 -10.15 19.62 8.64
CA ARG A 167 -9.81 20.48 9.78
C ARG A 167 -8.31 20.49 10.07
N ASN A 168 -7.74 21.69 10.06
CA ASN A 168 -6.32 21.93 10.31
C ASN A 168 -5.88 21.56 11.74
N ASP A 169 -6.81 21.61 12.68
CA ASP A 169 -6.62 21.33 14.11
C ASP A 169 -7.16 19.96 14.51
N ALA A 170 -7.55 19.11 13.55
CA ALA A 170 -8.08 17.80 13.83
C ALA A 170 -7.10 16.97 14.68
N PRO A 171 -7.59 16.25 15.69
CA PRO A 171 -6.75 15.32 16.43
C PRO A 171 -6.29 14.20 15.50
N ALA A 172 -5.01 13.88 15.61
CA ALA A 172 -4.38 12.80 14.87
C ALA A 172 -3.47 11.97 15.78
N LEU A 173 -3.37 10.68 15.45
CA LEU A 173 -2.38 9.77 16.02
C LEU A 173 -1.32 9.51 14.96
N VAL A 174 -0.08 9.90 15.25
CA VAL A 174 1.07 9.72 14.36
C VAL A 174 1.93 8.59 14.90
N ILE A 175 2.21 7.61 14.05
CA ILE A 175 3.07 6.47 14.32
C ILE A 175 4.29 6.58 13.42
N THR A 176 5.47 6.54 14.03
CA THR A 176 6.75 6.41 13.32
C THR A 176 7.52 5.24 13.88
N THR A 177 8.23 4.51 13.03
CA THR A 177 8.98 3.31 13.44
C THR A 177 10.10 3.01 12.45
N GLN A 178 10.93 2.03 12.76
CA GLN A 178 11.76 1.34 11.78
C GLN A 178 11.54 -0.15 11.93
N CYS A 179 11.38 -0.86 10.83
CA CYS A 179 11.15 -2.30 10.85
C CYS A 179 12.14 -3.00 9.92
N GLU A 180 12.73 -4.08 10.40
CA GLU A 180 13.55 -5.01 9.63
C GLU A 180 12.89 -6.37 9.71
N ILE A 181 12.57 -6.97 8.57
CA ILE A 181 11.90 -8.27 8.48
C ILE A 181 12.76 -9.14 7.58
N CYS A 182 13.10 -10.34 8.04
CA CYS A 182 13.73 -11.37 7.23
C CYS A 182 12.82 -12.59 7.23
N TRP A 183 12.35 -12.97 6.05
CA TRP A 183 11.49 -14.13 5.83
C TRP A 183 12.19 -15.07 4.88
N GLN A 184 12.50 -16.27 5.34
CA GLN A 184 13.25 -17.25 4.56
C GLN A 184 12.62 -18.62 4.70
N GLY A 185 12.80 -19.46 3.70
CA GLY A 185 12.29 -20.81 3.74
C GLY A 185 12.66 -21.64 2.52
N ASP A 186 12.14 -22.84 2.52
CA ASP A 186 12.14 -23.80 1.43
C ASP A 186 10.76 -24.47 1.34
N PHE A 187 10.68 -25.63 0.70
CA PHE A 187 9.42 -26.37 0.54
C PHE A 187 8.87 -26.93 1.87
N GLU A 188 9.73 -27.21 2.85
CA GLU A 188 9.34 -27.92 4.08
C GLU A 188 9.25 -26.97 5.29
N ASN A 189 10.12 -25.96 5.34
CA ASN A 189 10.24 -25.07 6.48
C ASN A 189 10.25 -23.61 6.06
N ASN A 190 9.62 -22.75 6.87
CA ASN A 190 9.76 -21.31 6.76
C ASN A 190 10.05 -20.69 8.12
N THR A 191 10.72 -19.54 8.13
CA THR A 191 11.04 -18.79 9.33
C THR A 191 10.95 -17.31 9.02
N MET A 192 10.14 -16.59 9.81
CA MET A 192 10.00 -15.15 9.74
C MET A 192 10.55 -14.54 11.02
N THR A 193 11.47 -13.60 10.87
CA THR A 193 11.99 -12.78 11.97
C THR A 193 11.69 -11.32 11.68
N ALA A 194 11.32 -10.57 12.72
CA ALA A 194 11.04 -9.15 12.61
C ALA A 194 11.60 -8.39 13.82
N ALA A 195 12.26 -7.26 13.55
CA ALA A 195 12.75 -6.35 14.56
C ALA A 195 12.12 -4.97 14.35
N ILE A 196 11.58 -4.40 15.42
CA ILE A 196 10.98 -3.07 15.44
C ILE A 196 11.89 -2.17 16.28
N LYS A 197 12.28 -1.04 15.72
CA LYS A 197 13.14 -0.02 16.35
C LYS A 197 12.40 1.31 16.36
N ASP A 198 12.66 2.11 17.38
CA ASP A 198 12.18 3.50 17.49
C ASP A 198 10.68 3.70 17.24
N LEU A 199 9.86 2.73 17.68
CA LEU A 199 8.40 2.87 17.62
C LEU A 199 7.96 4.02 18.52
N GLN A 200 7.36 5.03 17.91
CA GLN A 200 6.83 6.19 18.60
C GLN A 200 5.41 6.44 18.16
N VAL A 201 4.53 6.62 19.14
CA VAL A 201 3.13 6.96 18.93
C VAL A 201 2.86 8.31 19.58
N ARG A 202 2.32 9.25 18.82
CA ARG A 202 2.09 10.63 19.26
C ARG A 202 0.67 11.07 18.96
N ALA A 203 -0.05 11.55 19.96
CA ALA A 203 -1.31 12.26 19.79
C ALA A 203 -1.00 13.75 19.59
N CYS A 204 -1.38 14.32 18.46
CA CYS A 204 -1.13 15.72 18.14
C CYS A 204 -2.10 16.25 17.07
N PRO A 205 -2.19 17.57 16.87
CA PRO A 205 -2.90 18.12 15.73
C PRO A 205 -2.36 17.60 14.39
N PHE A 206 -3.27 17.37 13.45
CA PHE A 206 -2.98 16.80 12.13
C PHE A 206 -1.84 17.54 11.41
N LEU A 207 -1.98 18.86 11.25
CA LEU A 207 -0.97 19.66 10.56
C LEU A 207 0.28 19.89 11.44
N PRO A 208 1.49 19.59 10.93
CA PRO A 208 2.74 19.80 11.68
C PRO A 208 2.90 21.20 12.28
N VAL A 209 2.49 22.24 11.55
CA VAL A 209 2.56 23.64 12.01
C VAL A 209 1.71 23.94 13.25
N LYS A 210 0.69 23.12 13.55
CA LYS A 210 -0.17 23.26 14.73
C LYS A 210 0.29 22.40 15.91
N ARG A 211 1.31 21.55 15.74
CA ARG A 211 1.80 20.63 16.78
C ARG A 211 2.58 21.32 17.90
N LYS A 212 3.08 22.55 17.70
CA LYS A 212 3.94 23.24 18.69
C LYS A 212 3.26 23.33 20.06
N GLY A 213 3.85 22.70 21.08
CA GLY A 213 3.34 22.64 22.45
C GLY A 213 2.09 21.76 22.65
N LYS A 214 1.69 20.97 21.64
CA LYS A 214 0.48 20.14 21.63
C LYS A 214 0.78 18.71 21.15
N ILE A 215 1.87 18.13 21.63
CA ILE A 215 2.25 16.75 21.33
C ILE A 215 2.22 15.96 22.63
N THR A 216 1.49 14.86 22.63
CA THR A 216 1.45 13.91 23.74
C THR A 216 1.98 12.58 23.25
N THR A 217 3.04 12.06 23.86
CA THR A 217 3.52 10.71 23.59
C THR A 217 2.54 9.71 24.18
N VAL A 218 2.10 8.75 23.36
CA VAL A 218 1.21 7.67 23.77
C VAL A 218 2.05 6.44 24.09
N SER A 219 1.86 5.87 25.27
CA SER A 219 2.53 4.62 25.66
C SER A 219 1.66 3.42 25.26
N LEU A 220 2.24 2.46 24.56
CA LEU A 220 1.59 1.20 24.23
C LEU A 220 1.86 0.21 25.37
N LEU A 221 0.80 -0.26 26.02
CA LEU A 221 0.85 -1.39 26.94
C LEU A 221 0.58 -2.66 26.13
N PHE A 222 1.59 -3.52 26.00
CA PHE A 222 1.39 -4.86 25.46
C PHE A 222 0.92 -5.75 26.62
N THR A 223 -0.36 -6.10 26.60
CA THR A 223 -0.99 -7.06 27.53
C THR A 223 -1.05 -8.44 26.92
#